data_AF-A0A8D3D0C1-F1
#
_entry.id   AF-A0A8D3D0C1-F1
#
_cell.length_a   1.000
_cell.length_b   1.000
_cell.length_c   1.000
_cell.angle_alpha   90.00
_cell.angle_beta   90.00
_cell.angle_gamma   90.00
#
_symmetry.space_group_name_H-M   'P 1'
#
loop_
_entity.id
_entity.type
_entity.pdbx_description
1 polymer ?
#
loop_
_entity_poly.entity_id
_entity_poly.type
_entity_poly.pdbx_seq_one_letter_code
_entity_poly.pdbx_strand_id
1 'polypeptide(L)'
;MDLDVIDGLNEIRPAVYRAAMKLLSLQRVCHLDVLSVRHIMAAIRSLKGTRPQQDEGLNREEVTRTLNRMFHSVSQEVTHHVTGHVTTEAPEKTCSLMLTLFDRSVYMFQGR
;
A
#
# COMPACT_ATOMS: atom_id res chain seq x y z
N MET A 1 -7.09 12.39 -5.70
CA MET A 1 -7.08 12.22 -4.23
C MET A 1 -8.26 13.02 -3.72
N ASP A 2 -9.26 12.38 -3.14
CA ASP A 2 -10.40 13.10 -2.58
C ASP A 2 -10.05 13.47 -1.13
N LEU A 3 -9.26 14.53 -1.00
CA LEU A 3 -8.70 15.02 0.27
C LEU A 3 -9.81 15.43 1.24
N ASP A 4 -10.95 15.85 0.71
CA ASP A 4 -12.10 16.36 1.45
C ASP A 4 -12.71 15.28 2.37
N VAL A 5 -12.66 14.01 1.96
CA VAL A 5 -13.14 12.87 2.76
C VAL A 5 -12.22 12.58 3.94
N ILE A 6 -10.92 12.80 3.80
CA ILE A 6 -9.94 12.58 4.89
C ILE A 6 -10.00 13.72 5.90
N ASP A 7 -10.22 14.95 5.43
CA ASP A 7 -10.32 16.14 6.28
C ASP A 7 -11.61 16.18 7.09
N GLY A 8 -12.74 15.73 6.55
CA GLY A 8 -14.01 15.61 7.29
C GLY A 8 -13.95 14.67 8.50
N LEU A 9 -13.00 13.72 8.52
CA LEU A 9 -12.81 12.83 9.67
C LEU A 9 -12.23 13.54 10.90
N ASN A 10 -11.67 14.75 10.74
CA ASN A 10 -11.12 15.52 11.86
C ASN A 10 -12.15 15.91 12.92
N GLU A 11 -13.46 15.87 12.60
CA GLU A 11 -14.55 16.23 13.50
C GLU A 11 -14.88 15.13 14.55
N ILE A 12 -14.33 13.93 14.39
CA ILE A 12 -14.68 12.80 15.27
C ILE A 12 -13.96 12.88 16.62
N ARG A 13 -14.74 12.96 17.72
CA ARG A 13 -14.24 13.23 19.10
C ARG A 13 -13.26 12.19 19.66
N PRO A 14 -13.45 10.86 19.52
CA PRO A 14 -12.43 9.90 19.97
C PRO A 14 -11.26 9.83 18.98
N ALA A 15 -10.06 10.19 19.43
CA ALA A 15 -8.85 10.18 18.58
C ALA A 15 -8.56 8.79 17.96
N VAL A 16 -8.84 7.72 18.69
CA VAL A 16 -8.66 6.34 18.22
C VAL A 16 -9.62 6.03 17.07
N TYR A 17 -10.89 6.39 17.20
CA TYR A 17 -11.88 6.17 16.15
C TYR A 17 -11.58 7.03 14.91
N ARG A 18 -11.16 8.27 15.11
CA ARG A 18 -10.68 9.15 14.04
C ARG A 18 -9.53 8.53 13.27
N ALA A 19 -8.52 8.02 13.97
CA ALA A 19 -7.37 7.35 13.35
C ALA A 19 -7.82 6.08 12.60
N ALA A 20 -8.70 5.27 13.19
CA ALA A 20 -9.24 4.07 12.56
C ALA A 20 -9.98 4.40 11.26
N MET A 21 -10.82 5.45 11.25
CA MET A 21 -11.52 5.90 10.04
C MET A 21 -10.55 6.41 8.97
N LYS A 22 -9.51 7.16 9.36
CA LYS A 22 -8.48 7.62 8.41
C LYS A 22 -7.71 6.44 7.81
N LEU A 23 -7.37 5.43 8.61
CA LEU A 23 -6.73 4.20 8.13
C LEU A 23 -7.65 3.41 7.19
N LEU A 24 -8.95 3.31 7.49
CA LEU A 24 -9.92 2.64 6.64
C LEU A 24 -10.10 3.36 5.29
N SER A 25 -10.16 4.70 5.30
CA SER A 25 -10.21 5.48 4.06
C SER A 25 -8.92 5.33 3.25
N LEU A 26 -7.75 5.39 3.92
CA LEU A 26 -6.46 5.20 3.28
C LEU A 26 -6.33 3.80 2.67
N GLN A 27 -6.84 2.77 3.35
CA GLN A 27 -6.89 1.40 2.85
C GLN A 27 -7.60 1.33 1.50
N ARG A 28 -8.78 1.96 1.37
CA ARG A 28 -9.56 1.99 0.12
C ARG A 28 -8.87 2.79 -0.97
N VAL A 29 -8.29 3.94 -0.64
CA VAL A 29 -7.57 4.79 -1.62
C VAL A 29 -6.35 4.08 -2.20
N CYS A 30 -5.65 3.28 -1.39
CA CYS A 30 -4.53 2.46 -1.82
C CYS A 30 -4.96 1.09 -2.37
N HIS A 31 -6.27 0.81 -2.47
CA HIS A 31 -6.81 -0.50 -2.86
C HIS A 31 -6.25 -1.67 -2.03
N LEU A 32 -5.90 -1.42 -0.76
CA LEU A 32 -5.45 -2.45 0.18
C LEU A 32 -6.63 -3.28 0.72
N ASP A 33 -7.87 -2.83 0.51
CA ASP A 33 -9.10 -3.49 0.92
C ASP A 33 -9.45 -4.71 0.06
N VAL A 34 -8.95 -4.76 -1.18
CA VAL A 34 -9.09 -5.93 -2.08
C VAL A 34 -7.97 -6.96 -1.90
N LEU A 35 -6.97 -6.65 -1.07
CA LEU A 35 -5.86 -7.55 -0.79
C LEU A 35 -6.21 -8.48 0.39
N SER A 36 -5.79 -9.73 0.28
CA SER A 36 -5.86 -10.70 1.36
C SER A 36 -4.45 -11.13 1.76
N VAL A 37 -4.33 -11.73 2.96
CA VAL A 37 -3.04 -12.18 3.52
C VAL A 37 -2.31 -13.13 2.56
N ARG A 38 -3.03 -13.95 1.78
CA ARG A 38 -2.43 -14.84 0.77
C ARG A 38 -1.70 -14.08 -0.34
N HIS A 39 -2.22 -12.95 -0.81
CA HIS A 39 -1.56 -12.13 -1.84
C HIS A 39 -0.24 -11.57 -1.31
N ILE A 40 -0.25 -11.08 -0.07
CA ILE A 40 0.93 -10.55 0.62
C ILE A 40 1.98 -11.66 0.77
N MET A 41 1.59 -12.82 1.29
CA MET A 41 2.51 -13.95 1.47
C MET A 41 3.10 -14.44 0.14
N ALA A 42 2.29 -14.51 -0.92
CA ALA A 42 2.76 -14.93 -2.24
C ALA A 42 3.81 -13.95 -2.79
N ALA A 43 3.57 -12.63 -2.68
CA ALA A 43 4.52 -11.61 -3.09
C ALA A 43 5.84 -11.68 -2.30
N ILE A 44 5.77 -11.84 -0.98
CA ILE A 44 6.95 -11.98 -0.10
C ILE A 44 7.75 -13.25 -0.42
N ARG A 45 7.09 -14.40 -0.66
CA ARG A 45 7.77 -15.64 -1.04
C ARG A 45 8.49 -15.49 -2.37
N SER A 46 7.86 -14.82 -3.34
CA SER A 46 8.44 -14.49 -4.64
C SER A 46 9.70 -13.63 -4.53
N LEU A 47 9.76 -12.76 -3.52
CA LEU A 47 10.91 -11.89 -3.22
C LEU A 47 12.05 -12.66 -2.52
N LYS A 48 11.72 -13.56 -1.59
CA LYS A 48 12.70 -14.40 -0.88
C LYS A 48 13.37 -15.45 -1.79
N GLY A 49 12.66 -15.93 -2.82
CA GLY A 49 13.24 -16.86 -3.80
C GLY A 49 14.39 -16.26 -4.63
N THR A 50 14.54 -14.92 -4.65
CA THR A 50 15.56 -14.22 -5.43
C THR A 50 16.75 -13.71 -4.62
N ARG A 51 16.76 -13.84 -3.29
CA ARG A 51 17.86 -13.35 -2.44
C ARG A 51 18.25 -14.38 -1.37
N PRO A 52 19.52 -14.80 -1.29
CA PRO A 52 20.05 -15.34 -0.03
C PRO A 52 20.01 -14.20 1.00
N GLN A 53 19.51 -14.48 2.20
CA GLN A 53 19.46 -13.60 3.38
C GLN A 53 20.52 -12.49 3.34
N GLN A 54 20.11 -11.29 2.93
CA GLN A 54 20.86 -10.06 3.18
C GLN A 54 19.91 -9.11 3.88
N ASP A 55 20.40 -8.57 4.99
CA ASP A 55 19.73 -7.61 5.87
C ASP A 55 19.65 -6.20 5.22
N GLU A 56 19.86 -6.12 3.91
CA GLU A 56 19.73 -4.90 3.12
C GLU A 56 18.25 -4.68 2.80
N GLY A 57 17.77 -3.48 3.15
CA GLY A 57 16.42 -3.04 2.83
C GLY A 57 16.11 -3.12 1.33
N LEU A 58 14.82 -3.06 1.00
CA LEU A 58 14.36 -3.06 -0.38
C LEU A 58 14.50 -1.67 -0.98
N ASN A 59 15.02 -1.58 -2.21
CA ASN A 59 15.00 -0.33 -2.96
C ASN A 59 13.61 -0.05 -3.54
N ARG A 60 13.40 1.18 -4.06
CA ARG A 60 12.10 1.62 -4.60
C ARG A 60 11.60 0.73 -5.74
N GLU A 61 12.48 0.28 -6.62
CA GLU A 61 12.15 -0.59 -7.76
C GLU A 61 11.68 -1.98 -7.27
N GLU A 62 12.35 -2.53 -6.27
CA GLU A 62 12.01 -3.81 -5.63
C GLU A 62 10.67 -3.74 -4.89
N VAL A 63 10.41 -2.65 -4.16
CA VAL A 63 9.11 -2.39 -3.52
C VAL A 63 8.03 -2.31 -4.58
N THR A 64 8.23 -1.49 -5.62
CA THR A 64 7.27 -1.32 -6.73
C THR A 64 6.98 -2.64 -7.43
N ARG A 65 8.02 -3.44 -7.73
CA ARG A 65 7.88 -4.75 -8.38
C ARG A 65 7.11 -5.74 -7.50
N THR A 66 7.36 -5.74 -6.19
CA THR A 66 6.67 -6.61 -5.23
C THR A 66 5.20 -6.25 -5.14
N LEU A 67 4.89 -4.96 -5.05
CA LEU A 67 3.51 -4.45 -5.04
C LEU A 67 2.79 -4.78 -6.35
N ASN A 68 3.42 -4.56 -7.51
CA ASN A 68 2.85 -4.91 -8.82
C ASN A 68 2.46 -6.38 -8.89
N ARG A 69 3.31 -7.30 -8.40
CA ARG A 69 2.96 -8.73 -8.35
C ARG A 69 1.76 -9.00 -7.46
N MET A 70 1.74 -8.40 -6.27
CA MET A 70 0.63 -8.57 -5.32
C MET A 70 -0.71 -8.12 -5.91
N PHE A 71 -0.74 -6.94 -6.53
CA PHE A 71 -1.94 -6.40 -7.19
C PHE A 71 -2.32 -7.18 -8.45
N HIS A 72 -1.35 -7.66 -9.22
CA HIS A 72 -1.61 -8.51 -10.38
C HIS A 72 -2.26 -9.85 -9.99
N SER A 73 -1.81 -10.47 -8.89
CA SER A 73 -2.46 -11.68 -8.36
C SER A 73 -3.92 -11.44 -8.02
N VAL A 74 -4.27 -10.26 -7.51
CA VAL A 74 -5.66 -9.89 -7.21
C VAL A 74 -6.45 -9.69 -8.50
N SER A 75 -5.91 -8.99 -9.51
CA SER A 75 -6.59 -8.80 -10.79
C SER A 75 -6.95 -10.13 -11.47
N GLN A 76 -6.10 -11.16 -11.35
CA GLN A 76 -6.37 -12.50 -11.87
C GLN A 76 -7.48 -13.23 -11.10
N GLU A 77 -7.62 -12.98 -9.80
CA GLU A 77 -8.66 -13.59 -8.97
C GLU A 77 -10.01 -12.85 -9.06
N VAL A 78 -9.96 -11.52 -9.21
CA VAL A 78 -11.10 -10.62 -9.43
C VAL A 78 -11.89 -10.98 -10.69
N THR A 79 -11.22 -11.52 -11.72
CA THR A 79 -11.90 -12.03 -12.92
C THR A 79 -12.81 -13.23 -12.62
N HIS A 80 -12.69 -13.86 -11.46
CA HIS A 80 -13.42 -15.07 -11.10
C HIS A 80 -14.48 -14.88 -10.00
N HIS A 81 -14.42 -13.83 -9.14
CA HIS A 81 -15.37 -13.75 -8.00
C HIS A 81 -15.73 -12.38 -7.38
N VAL A 82 -15.15 -11.23 -7.71
CA VAL A 82 -15.51 -9.94 -7.03
C VAL A 82 -15.34 -8.73 -7.97
N THR A 83 -16.34 -7.85 -8.05
CA THR A 83 -16.42 -6.61 -8.85
C THR A 83 -15.54 -5.45 -8.34
N GLY A 84 -14.32 -5.72 -7.89
CA GLY A 84 -13.36 -4.67 -7.50
C GLY A 84 -12.30 -4.47 -8.57
N HIS A 85 -12.43 -3.43 -9.41
CA HIS A 85 -11.42 -3.14 -10.44
C HIS A 85 -10.16 -2.59 -9.78
N VAL A 86 -9.09 -3.40 -9.74
CA VAL A 86 -7.76 -2.93 -9.34
C VAL A 86 -7.27 -1.97 -10.41
N THR A 87 -7.20 -0.68 -10.08
CA THR A 87 -6.67 0.33 -10.99
C THR A 87 -5.16 0.17 -11.14
N THR A 88 -4.61 0.53 -12.30
CA THR A 88 -3.16 0.50 -12.56
C THR A 88 -2.37 1.42 -11.62
N GLU A 89 -3.04 2.37 -10.96
CA GLU A 89 -2.46 3.31 -10.00
C GLU A 89 -2.30 2.72 -8.57
N ALA A 90 -2.95 1.60 -8.26
CA ALA A 90 -2.95 1.02 -6.91
C ALA A 90 -1.55 0.65 -6.39
N PRO A 91 -0.67 0.01 -7.19
CA PRO A 91 0.70 -0.28 -6.78
C PRO A 91 1.51 0.99 -6.52
N GLU A 92 1.34 2.03 -7.33
CA GLU A 92 2.07 3.29 -7.20
C GLU A 92 1.66 4.07 -5.94
N LYS A 93 0.35 4.18 -5.68
CA LYS A 93 -0.19 4.80 -4.45
C LYS A 93 0.32 4.09 -3.20
N THR A 94 0.34 2.75 -3.23
CA THR A 94 0.85 1.94 -2.12
C THR A 94 2.37 2.10 -1.96
N CYS A 95 3.13 2.17 -3.06
CA CYS A 95 4.57 2.40 -3.03
C CYS A 95 4.90 3.76 -2.41
N SER A 96 4.22 4.82 -2.87
CA SER A 96 4.38 6.17 -2.32
C SER A 96 4.07 6.23 -0.82
N LEU A 97 3.02 5.54 -0.38
CA LEU A 97 2.67 5.43 1.04
C LEU A 97 3.77 4.71 1.85
N MET A 98 4.28 3.58 1.36
CA MET A 98 5.34 2.83 2.04
C MET A 98 6.61 3.66 2.19
N LEU A 99 7.04 4.36 1.14
CA LEU A 99 8.21 5.24 1.19
C LEU A 99 7.98 6.39 2.17
N THR A 100 6.80 7.02 2.12
CA THR A 100 6.46 8.11 3.06
C THR A 100 6.51 7.66 4.52
N LEU A 101 6.02 6.45 4.82
CA LEU A 101 5.94 5.95 6.20
C LEU A 101 7.28 5.43 6.73
N PHE A 102 8.06 4.76 5.89
CA PHE A 102 9.23 3.97 6.32
C PHE A 102 10.56 4.52 5.81
N ASP A 103 10.57 5.34 4.75
CA ASP A 103 11.76 5.97 4.20
C ASP A 103 11.77 7.48 4.48
N ARG A 104 12.00 7.82 5.75
CA ARG A 104 12.02 9.22 6.22
C ARG A 104 13.20 10.03 5.66
N SER A 105 14.10 9.44 4.88
CA SER A 105 15.21 10.14 4.24
C SER A 105 14.73 11.22 3.25
N VAL A 106 13.54 11.05 2.69
CA VAL A 106 12.91 11.99 1.75
C VAL A 106 12.57 13.34 2.41
N TYR A 107 12.33 13.37 3.72
CA TYR A 107 12.00 14.61 4.45
C TYR A 107 13.23 15.41 4.91
N MET A 108 14.46 14.91 4.73
CA MET A 108 15.67 15.64 5.13
C MET A 108 16.26 16.55 4.05
N PHE A 109 15.73 16.54 2.81
CA PHE A 109 16.23 17.38 1.72
C PHE A 109 15.36 18.59 1.36
N GLN A 110 14.26 18.82 2.07
CA GLN A 110 13.33 19.93 1.78
C GLN A 110 13.25 20.95 2.92
N GLY A 111 14.41 21.25 3.50
CA GLY A 111 14.58 22.23 4.57
C GLY A 111 15.95 22.90 4.52
N ARG A 112 16.24 23.61 3.43
CA ARG A 112 17.19 24.74 3.37
C ARG A 112 16.72 25.76 2.35
#